data_AF-Q9VY91-F1
#
_entry.id   AF-Q9VY91-F1
#
_cell.length_a   1.000
_cell.length_b   1.000
_cell.length_c   1.000
_cell.angle_alpha   90.00
_cell.angle_beta   90.00
_cell.angle_gamma   90.00
#
_symmetry.space_group_name_H-M   'P 1'
#
loop_
_entity.id
_entity.type
_entity.pdbx_description
1 polymer ?
#
loop_
_entity_poly.entity_id
_entity_poly.type
_entity_poly.pdbx_seq_one_letter_code
_entity_poly.pdbx_strand_id
1 'polypeptide(L)'
;MEVESNNKRATNGGRHFTPPSDSDSKESSVERELNEEIEAVELNGSGGGGHSNGHVKKLMAVEDGRIKRKAKRLIQRQNSGSGGSANQTNGNGAAGAGGAHGASVMPLGINRIMPSPGGYVVPHRRWKNSRRSRTINRGRGLPKKGGGGGKGVWGLPGSEALAEVYEDENDPNYDSECNDRNVELREVITEITREEFFKLAEPIVLEYYEHGDPHEVALSFDEILQAPMREHVTSILVEIAMDHKDSQREMTSVLISDLYGRVITGKDIEKGFNMLLANLPDLVLDTPEAPIMLGNFMARAVADDCIPPKFVAKSGEELRHLGLGEHAEQALRRADSLIYKHVWAHLDNVWGMGGPLRPVKTITMQMELLLKEYLSSRDVAEAQRCLRALEVPHYHHELVYEAIVMTLESLSQTTEEAMCELLKQLDLTCLVLPAGMEQGFLRAFDDMADIVLDVPLAYIILDRFVERCNRAGFLTDKIINNVPSRGRKRFVSEGDGGHVKPTTFTMRD
;
A
#
# COMPACT_ATOMS: atom_id res chain seq x y z
N MET A 1 27.81 -10.03 -71.76
CA MET A 1 28.50 -11.33 -71.59
C MET A 1 28.24 -11.80 -70.16
N GLU A 2 27.92 -13.04 -69.79
CA GLU A 2 27.26 -14.23 -70.39
C GLU A 2 26.88 -15.15 -69.21
N VAL A 3 25.86 -16.02 -69.18
CA VAL A 3 24.67 -16.27 -70.04
C VAL A 3 23.60 -16.93 -69.12
N GLU A 4 22.31 -16.88 -69.46
CA GLU A 4 21.25 -17.53 -68.64
C GLU A 4 21.29 -19.07 -68.69
N SER A 5 20.79 -19.73 -67.64
CA SER A 5 20.38 -21.15 -67.70
C SER A 5 19.28 -21.45 -66.70
N ASN A 6 18.03 -21.33 -67.15
CA ASN A 6 16.84 -21.77 -66.41
C ASN A 6 16.75 -23.30 -66.35
N ASN A 7 16.25 -23.86 -65.24
CA ASN A 7 15.43 -25.07 -65.31
C ASN A 7 14.31 -25.08 -64.26
N LYS A 8 13.21 -25.79 -64.53
CA LYS A 8 11.93 -25.70 -63.80
C LYS A 8 11.41 -27.06 -63.35
N ARG A 9 10.40 -27.02 -62.46
CA ARG A 9 9.58 -28.11 -61.87
C ARG A 9 10.21 -28.76 -60.62
N ALA A 10 9.43 -29.29 -59.67
CA ALA A 10 7.96 -29.46 -59.64
C ALA A 10 7.34 -28.97 -58.32
N THR A 11 6.07 -28.57 -58.38
CA THR A 11 5.24 -28.25 -57.21
C THR A 11 4.65 -29.52 -56.59
N ASN A 12 4.60 -29.61 -55.26
CA ASN A 12 3.62 -30.46 -54.57
C ASN A 12 3.16 -29.78 -53.27
N GLY A 13 1.87 -29.86 -52.95
CA GLY A 13 1.25 -29.06 -51.89
C GLY A 13 1.10 -29.79 -50.56
N GLY A 14 1.61 -29.20 -49.47
CA GLY A 14 1.32 -29.60 -48.09
C GLY A 14 0.47 -28.53 -47.39
N ARG A 15 -0.58 -28.94 -46.67
CA ARG A 15 -1.45 -28.01 -45.93
C ARG A 15 -0.79 -27.62 -44.62
N HIS A 16 -0.58 -26.32 -44.38
CA HIS A 16 -0.34 -25.82 -43.03
C HIS A 16 -1.66 -25.74 -42.27
N PHE A 17 -1.65 -26.21 -41.02
CA PHE A 17 -2.76 -26.10 -40.08
C PHE A 17 -2.51 -24.87 -39.18
N THR A 18 -3.52 -24.05 -38.97
CA THR A 18 -3.49 -22.94 -38.00
C THR A 18 -4.35 -23.30 -36.79
N PRO A 19 -3.80 -23.38 -35.56
CA PRO A 19 -4.61 -23.47 -34.35
C PRO A 19 -5.35 -22.13 -34.11
N PRO A 20 -6.48 -22.15 -33.37
CA PRO A 20 -7.28 -20.95 -33.12
C PRO A 20 -6.64 -20.02 -32.08
N SER A 21 -7.13 -18.77 -32.06
CA SER A 21 -6.85 -17.79 -31.01
C SER A 21 -7.58 -18.13 -29.71
N ASP A 22 -6.86 -18.30 -28.61
CA ASP A 22 -7.43 -18.34 -27.26
C ASP A 22 -7.38 -16.96 -26.57
N SER A 23 -8.30 -16.79 -25.62
CA SER A 23 -8.77 -15.54 -25.02
C SER A 23 -7.76 -14.73 -24.21
N ASP A 24 -7.95 -13.40 -24.17
CA ASP A 24 -7.30 -12.46 -23.26
C ASP A 24 -7.30 -12.92 -21.78
N SER A 25 -6.11 -13.15 -21.22
CA SER A 25 -5.86 -13.05 -19.78
C SER A 25 -4.95 -11.86 -19.51
N LYS A 26 -5.49 -10.80 -18.89
CA LYS A 26 -4.72 -9.63 -18.46
C LYS A 26 -3.89 -9.94 -17.23
N GLU A 27 -2.68 -10.44 -17.44
CA GLU A 27 -1.58 -10.26 -16.48
C GLU A 27 -1.35 -8.76 -16.28
N SER A 28 -0.96 -8.35 -15.07
CA SER A 28 -0.39 -7.01 -14.86
C SER A 28 1.06 -6.96 -15.35
N SER A 29 1.60 -5.76 -15.60
CA SER A 29 3.04 -5.62 -15.94
C SER A 29 3.93 -6.26 -14.87
N VAL A 30 3.58 -6.02 -13.60
CA VAL A 30 4.20 -6.61 -12.40
C VAL A 30 4.21 -8.15 -12.44
N GLU A 31 3.15 -8.81 -12.92
CA GLU A 31 3.12 -10.28 -13.03
C GLU A 31 3.97 -10.82 -14.20
N ARG A 32 4.47 -9.97 -15.11
CA ARG A 32 5.45 -10.35 -16.14
C ARG A 32 6.88 -10.05 -15.72
N GLU A 33 7.12 -8.84 -15.25
CA GLU A 33 8.43 -8.37 -14.79
C GLU A 33 8.99 -9.28 -13.68
N LEU A 34 8.14 -9.73 -12.74
CA LEU A 34 8.53 -10.69 -11.70
C LEU A 34 8.85 -12.12 -12.21
N ASN A 35 8.35 -12.51 -13.39
CA ASN A 35 8.73 -13.79 -14.01
C ASN A 35 10.08 -13.66 -14.74
N GLU A 36 10.36 -12.50 -15.36
CA GLU A 36 11.65 -12.22 -16.00
C GLU A 36 12.79 -12.09 -14.96
N GLU A 37 12.52 -11.52 -13.78
CA GLU A 37 13.51 -11.48 -12.69
C GLU A 37 13.89 -12.88 -12.16
N ILE A 38 13.01 -13.88 -12.24
CA ILE A 38 13.31 -15.27 -11.82
C ILE A 38 14.31 -15.93 -12.80
N GLU A 39 14.25 -15.64 -14.10
CA GLU A 39 15.26 -16.09 -15.06
C GLU A 39 16.60 -15.34 -14.93
N ALA A 40 16.57 -14.08 -14.45
CA ALA A 40 17.75 -13.20 -14.38
C ALA A 40 18.65 -13.39 -13.13
N VAL A 41 18.19 -14.12 -12.11
CA VAL A 41 18.97 -14.36 -10.87
C VAL A 41 19.94 -15.56 -11.00
N GLU A 42 19.80 -16.41 -12.02
CA GLU A 42 20.86 -17.37 -12.36
C GLU A 42 22.05 -16.67 -13.05
N LEU A 43 23.27 -17.18 -12.79
CA LEU A 43 24.55 -16.80 -13.42
C LEU A 43 25.15 -15.41 -13.09
N ASN A 44 25.84 -15.28 -11.94
CA ASN A 44 27.05 -14.42 -11.86
C ASN A 44 28.07 -14.74 -10.74
N GLY A 45 28.35 -16.02 -10.48
CA GLY A 45 29.39 -16.46 -9.52
C GLY A 45 30.81 -16.50 -10.10
N SER A 46 31.50 -15.35 -10.23
CA SER A 46 32.85 -15.28 -10.83
C SER A 46 33.98 -15.64 -9.86
N GLY A 47 34.31 -16.94 -9.73
CA GLY A 47 35.49 -17.45 -9.01
C GLY A 47 36.60 -17.92 -9.96
N GLY A 48 37.83 -17.42 -9.80
CA GLY A 48 38.94 -17.71 -10.71
C GLY A 48 40.02 -18.65 -10.15
N GLY A 49 40.39 -19.69 -10.92
CA GLY A 49 41.69 -20.37 -10.83
C GLY A 49 41.68 -21.90 -10.70
N GLY A 50 42.46 -22.58 -11.56
CA GLY A 50 42.92 -23.97 -11.35
C GLY A 50 42.32 -25.05 -12.28
N HIS A 51 43.18 -25.77 -13.00
CA HIS A 51 42.82 -26.97 -13.78
C HIS A 51 42.73 -28.23 -12.85
N SER A 52 42.17 -29.40 -13.22
CA SER A 52 41.97 -29.99 -14.56
C SER A 52 40.95 -31.16 -14.58
N ASN A 53 40.39 -31.44 -15.78
CA ASN A 53 39.83 -32.71 -16.30
C ASN A 53 38.95 -33.64 -15.42
N GLY A 54 37.66 -33.80 -15.79
CA GLY A 54 36.73 -34.72 -15.08
C GLY A 54 35.44 -35.19 -15.78
N HIS A 55 35.42 -35.36 -17.11
CA HIS A 55 34.36 -36.02 -17.91
C HIS A 55 32.85 -35.61 -17.81
N VAL A 56 32.29 -35.28 -18.96
CA VAL A 56 30.87 -34.97 -19.24
C VAL A 56 29.90 -36.11 -18.87
N LYS A 57 28.73 -35.77 -18.29
CA LYS A 57 27.47 -36.53 -18.47
C LYS A 57 26.19 -35.70 -18.30
N LYS A 58 25.70 -35.20 -19.44
CA LYS A 58 24.30 -34.93 -19.82
C LYS A 58 23.27 -34.58 -18.72
N LEU A 59 22.81 -33.32 -18.74
CA LEU A 59 21.57 -32.85 -18.11
C LEU A 59 20.34 -33.61 -18.61
N MET A 60 19.34 -33.77 -17.74
CA MET A 60 17.95 -34.07 -18.10
C MET A 60 17.01 -33.19 -17.26
N ALA A 61 15.87 -32.81 -17.84
CA ALA A 61 14.93 -31.87 -17.24
C ALA A 61 14.18 -32.48 -16.04
N VAL A 62 13.74 -31.60 -15.15
CA VAL A 62 12.65 -31.83 -14.19
C VAL A 62 11.52 -30.89 -14.60
N GLU A 63 10.29 -31.38 -14.61
CA GLU A 63 9.12 -30.64 -15.10
C GLU A 63 8.52 -29.74 -14.00
N ASP A 64 8.08 -28.53 -14.36
CA ASP A 64 7.41 -27.59 -13.45
C ASP A 64 6.03 -28.08 -13.01
N GLY A 65 5.99 -28.83 -11.91
CA GLY A 65 4.79 -29.35 -11.28
C GLY A 65 4.06 -28.38 -10.35
N ARG A 66 4.04 -27.05 -10.61
CA ARG A 66 3.53 -26.07 -9.63
C ARG A 66 1.99 -26.09 -9.50
N ILE A 67 1.50 -26.65 -8.39
CA ILE A 67 0.07 -26.91 -8.15
C ILE A 67 -0.72 -25.63 -7.84
N LYS A 68 -1.91 -25.52 -8.42
CA LYS A 68 -2.80 -24.35 -8.32
C LYS A 68 -3.59 -24.32 -7.00
N ARG A 69 -2.94 -23.90 -5.90
CA ARG A 69 -3.61 -23.71 -4.59
C ARG A 69 -4.78 -22.71 -4.68
N LYS A 70 -5.98 -23.13 -4.27
CA LYS A 70 -7.19 -22.30 -4.24
C LYS A 70 -7.30 -21.52 -2.93
N ALA A 71 -6.82 -20.27 -2.91
CA ALA A 71 -6.98 -19.39 -1.75
C ALA A 71 -8.47 -19.14 -1.40
N LYS A 72 -8.93 -19.70 -0.28
CA LYS A 72 -10.34 -19.66 0.16
C LYS A 72 -10.51 -18.77 1.40
N ARG A 73 -10.37 -17.44 1.20
CA ARG A 73 -10.48 -16.45 2.29
C ARG A 73 -11.85 -16.49 2.99
N LEU A 74 -11.83 -16.70 4.30
CA LEU A 74 -12.98 -16.55 5.19
C LEU A 74 -13.11 -15.07 5.62
N ILE A 75 -14.11 -14.35 5.09
CA ILE A 75 -14.39 -12.97 5.53
C ILE A 75 -15.36 -13.02 6.72
N GLN A 76 -14.86 -12.75 7.93
CA GLN A 76 -15.67 -12.66 9.14
C GLN A 76 -16.42 -11.32 9.19
N ARG A 77 -17.68 -11.32 8.75
CA ARG A 77 -18.51 -10.12 8.62
C ARG A 77 -19.11 -9.70 9.97
N GLN A 78 -18.45 -8.78 10.67
CA GLN A 78 -19.10 -8.02 11.76
C GLN A 78 -20.03 -6.96 11.18
N ASN A 79 -21.24 -6.81 11.75
CA ASN A 79 -22.10 -5.67 11.49
C ASN A 79 -22.99 -5.44 12.73
N SER A 80 -22.72 -4.40 13.49
CA SER A 80 -23.47 -4.02 14.69
C SER A 80 -24.87 -3.48 14.35
N GLY A 81 -25.77 -3.47 15.34
CA GLY A 81 -27.22 -3.29 15.14
C GLY A 81 -27.79 -1.92 15.51
N SER A 82 -29.12 -1.91 15.76
CA SER A 82 -30.03 -0.74 15.90
C SER A 82 -30.33 -0.02 14.57
N GLY A 83 -31.55 0.52 14.34
CA GLY A 83 -32.79 0.37 15.09
C GLY A 83 -33.82 1.48 14.78
N GLY A 84 -35.07 1.13 14.46
CA GLY A 84 -36.18 2.10 14.33
C GLY A 84 -37.24 1.73 13.28
N SER A 85 -38.53 1.83 13.63
CA SER A 85 -39.68 1.49 12.77
C SER A 85 -40.57 2.70 12.46
N ALA A 86 -41.16 2.78 11.27
CA ALA A 86 -42.27 3.70 10.96
C ALA A 86 -43.20 3.18 9.84
N ASN A 87 -44.24 2.45 10.26
CA ASN A 87 -45.35 1.85 9.51
C ASN A 87 -46.26 2.83 8.72
N GLN A 88 -46.68 2.51 7.48
CA GLN A 88 -48.11 2.46 7.02
C GLN A 88 -48.32 2.13 5.52
N THR A 89 -49.57 1.83 5.13
CA THR A 89 -49.99 1.22 3.84
C THR A 89 -51.26 1.86 3.23
N ASN A 90 -51.66 1.38 2.03
CA ASN A 90 -52.88 1.69 1.23
C ASN A 90 -52.83 3.00 0.42
N GLY A 91 -53.45 3.12 -0.77
CA GLY A 91 -54.09 2.11 -1.63
C GLY A 91 -55.06 2.71 -2.68
N ASN A 92 -55.03 2.20 -3.93
CA ASN A 92 -55.88 2.57 -5.10
C ASN A 92 -55.73 4.01 -5.66
N GLY A 93 -55.98 4.30 -6.95
CA GLY A 93 -56.20 3.43 -8.11
C GLY A 93 -56.67 4.17 -9.39
N ALA A 94 -56.08 3.81 -10.55
CA ALA A 94 -56.53 3.99 -11.96
C ALA A 94 -56.99 5.37 -12.52
N ALA A 95 -56.34 5.83 -13.63
CA ALA A 95 -56.93 5.96 -15.00
C ALA A 95 -56.17 6.96 -15.92
N GLY A 96 -56.08 6.65 -17.23
CA GLY A 96 -55.63 7.58 -18.30
C GLY A 96 -54.56 6.99 -19.26
N ALA A 97 -54.78 7.04 -20.59
CA ALA A 97 -53.87 6.45 -21.60
C ALA A 97 -53.95 7.12 -23.00
N GLY A 98 -52.85 7.05 -23.79
CA GLY A 98 -52.67 7.60 -25.15
C GLY A 98 -52.30 9.09 -25.20
N GLY A 99 -51.64 9.67 -26.22
CA GLY A 99 -51.02 9.15 -27.47
C GLY A 99 -51.08 10.19 -28.62
N ALA A 100 -50.23 10.23 -29.67
CA ALA A 100 -48.94 9.58 -29.97
C ALA A 100 -48.27 10.19 -31.25
N HIS A 101 -46.97 9.88 -31.48
CA HIS A 101 -46.17 10.02 -32.74
C HIS A 101 -45.64 11.38 -33.26
N GLY A 102 -44.46 11.31 -33.91
CA GLY A 102 -43.91 12.25 -34.92
C GLY A 102 -42.75 13.15 -34.45
N ALA A 103 -41.77 13.57 -35.27
CA ALA A 103 -41.10 12.99 -36.45
C ALA A 103 -39.81 13.81 -36.78
N SER A 104 -38.80 13.16 -37.38
CA SER A 104 -37.46 13.66 -37.80
C SER A 104 -37.33 15.07 -38.44
N VAL A 105 -36.22 15.81 -38.15
CA VAL A 105 -35.37 16.60 -39.11
C VAL A 105 -33.96 16.84 -38.49
N MET A 106 -32.94 17.06 -39.35
CA MET A 106 -31.49 17.30 -39.11
C MET A 106 -30.97 18.29 -40.18
N PRO A 107 -29.71 18.86 -40.18
CA PRO A 107 -28.69 19.06 -39.12
C PRO A 107 -28.06 20.51 -39.16
N LEU A 108 -26.80 20.65 -38.68
CA LEU A 108 -25.77 21.70 -38.94
C LEU A 108 -25.74 22.98 -38.06
N GLY A 109 -24.59 23.23 -37.41
CA GLY A 109 -24.11 24.60 -37.13
C GLY A 109 -23.37 24.89 -35.80
N ILE A 110 -22.04 25.02 -35.86
CA ILE A 110 -21.18 25.93 -35.05
C ILE A 110 -20.94 25.66 -33.54
N ASN A 111 -19.64 25.50 -33.22
CA ASN A 111 -18.91 25.65 -31.94
C ASN A 111 -19.66 25.96 -30.61
N ARG A 112 -19.46 25.09 -29.62
CA ARG A 112 -19.18 25.51 -28.23
C ARG A 112 -18.35 24.48 -27.45
N ILE A 113 -17.50 24.97 -26.55
CA ILE A 113 -16.66 24.19 -25.61
C ILE A 113 -17.54 23.57 -24.51
N MET A 114 -17.18 22.39 -24.00
CA MET A 114 -17.78 21.78 -22.79
C MET A 114 -16.71 21.23 -21.82
N PRO A 115 -16.72 21.65 -20.55
CA PRO A 115 -16.12 20.93 -19.42
C PRO A 115 -17.21 20.24 -18.56
N SER A 116 -16.96 19.02 -18.08
CA SER A 116 -17.90 18.28 -17.20
C SER A 116 -17.24 17.01 -16.62
N PRO A 117 -17.69 16.50 -15.46
CA PRO A 117 -17.88 17.20 -14.19
C PRO A 117 -17.29 16.44 -12.98
N GLY A 118 -17.07 17.10 -11.84
CA GLY A 118 -16.51 16.46 -10.63
C GLY A 118 -16.82 17.15 -9.30
N GLY A 119 -17.95 17.85 -9.17
CA GLY A 119 -18.30 18.59 -7.94
C GLY A 119 -19.29 17.84 -7.05
N TYR A 120 -18.89 17.48 -5.82
CA TYR A 120 -19.79 16.93 -4.80
C TYR A 120 -20.64 18.04 -4.15
N VAL A 121 -21.92 17.77 -3.86
CA VAL A 121 -22.84 18.73 -3.25
C VAL A 121 -23.23 18.28 -1.84
N VAL A 122 -22.81 19.04 -0.83
CA VAL A 122 -23.11 18.76 0.58
C VAL A 122 -24.62 18.95 0.85
N PRO A 123 -25.32 17.97 1.46
CA PRO A 123 -26.76 18.08 1.71
C PRO A 123 -27.09 19.15 2.76
N HIS A 124 -28.11 19.96 2.44
CA HIS A 124 -28.59 21.10 3.23
C HIS A 124 -28.74 20.80 4.74
N ARG A 125 -27.91 21.41 5.60
CA ARG A 125 -28.09 21.34 7.06
C ARG A 125 -29.50 21.84 7.43
N ARG A 126 -30.24 21.03 8.21
CA ARG A 126 -31.69 21.20 8.39
C ARG A 126 -32.04 22.48 9.17
N TRP A 127 -33.05 23.21 8.69
CA TRP A 127 -33.53 24.53 9.14
C TRP A 127 -34.03 24.69 10.61
N LYS A 128 -33.72 23.75 11.51
CA LYS A 128 -34.37 23.61 12.83
C LYS A 128 -34.17 24.80 13.80
N ASN A 129 -33.23 25.70 13.55
CA ASN A 129 -32.97 26.87 14.40
C ASN A 129 -33.70 28.16 13.94
N SER A 130 -34.65 28.07 13.00
CA SER A 130 -35.39 29.25 12.51
C SER A 130 -36.30 29.88 13.59
N ARG A 131 -35.97 31.10 14.04
CA ARG A 131 -36.72 31.89 15.05
C ARG A 131 -38.10 32.43 14.58
N ARG A 132 -38.78 31.79 13.63
CA ARG A 132 -40.12 32.24 13.17
C ARG A 132 -41.21 31.88 14.18
N SER A 133 -42.10 32.82 14.46
CA SER A 133 -43.23 32.61 15.37
C SER A 133 -44.26 31.62 14.79
N ARG A 134 -44.80 30.74 15.64
CA ARG A 134 -45.68 29.62 15.23
C ARG A 134 -47.16 30.03 15.04
N THR A 135 -47.49 31.30 15.27
CA THR A 135 -48.89 31.78 15.36
C THR A 135 -49.44 32.28 14.02
N ILE A 136 -49.53 31.39 13.03
CA ILE A 136 -49.86 31.73 11.63
C ILE A 136 -51.22 32.46 11.43
N ASN A 137 -52.21 32.24 12.31
CA ASN A 137 -53.61 32.64 12.08
C ASN A 137 -54.20 33.70 13.04
N ARG A 138 -53.40 34.42 13.84
CA ARG A 138 -53.92 35.59 14.61
C ARG A 138 -52.95 36.76 14.60
N GLY A 139 -53.38 37.85 13.97
CA GLY A 139 -52.69 39.14 13.99
C GLY A 139 -51.38 39.15 13.20
N ARG A 140 -51.37 39.89 12.09
CA ARG A 140 -50.11 40.41 11.56
C ARG A 140 -49.44 41.23 12.66
N GLY A 141 -48.33 40.75 13.23
CA GLY A 141 -47.55 41.44 14.27
C GLY A 141 -46.80 42.69 13.79
N LEU A 142 -47.33 43.35 12.77
CA LEU A 142 -46.84 44.63 12.24
C LEU A 142 -47.23 45.75 13.22
N PRO A 143 -46.34 46.70 13.52
CA PRO A 143 -46.67 47.87 14.34
C PRO A 143 -47.89 48.63 13.81
N LYS A 144 -48.70 49.19 14.72
CA LYS A 144 -49.71 50.18 14.34
C LYS A 144 -49.01 51.37 13.68
N LYS A 145 -49.55 51.85 12.56
CA LYS A 145 -49.00 52.97 11.75
C LYS A 145 -48.44 54.09 12.65
N GLY A 146 -47.15 54.41 12.47
CA GLY A 146 -46.49 55.56 13.11
C GLY A 146 -45.98 55.34 14.54
N GLY A 147 -46.23 54.20 15.19
CA GLY A 147 -45.70 53.89 16.52
C GLY A 147 -44.40 53.09 16.47
N GLY A 148 -43.28 53.69 16.91
CA GLY A 148 -42.06 52.95 17.22
C GLY A 148 -42.21 52.10 18.49
N GLY A 149 -41.32 51.13 18.68
CA GLY A 149 -41.09 50.45 19.96
C GLY A 149 -42.33 49.90 20.68
N GLY A 150 -42.98 48.87 20.12
CA GLY A 150 -44.01 48.13 20.87
C GLY A 150 -43.43 47.57 22.18
N LYS A 151 -44.15 47.68 23.30
CA LYS A 151 -43.66 47.39 24.66
C LYS A 151 -42.84 46.09 24.76
N GLY A 152 -41.51 46.22 24.81
CA GLY A 152 -40.55 45.11 24.82
C GLY A 152 -39.71 44.92 23.55
N VAL A 153 -39.83 45.79 22.55
CA VAL A 153 -39.06 45.77 21.30
C VAL A 153 -38.28 47.08 21.14
N TRP A 154 -36.97 46.97 20.92
CA TRP A 154 -36.12 48.09 20.51
C TRP A 154 -36.27 48.29 18.99
N GLY A 155 -36.64 49.50 18.57
CA GLY A 155 -36.72 49.87 17.14
C GLY A 155 -37.76 49.11 16.29
N LEU A 156 -37.56 49.16 14.97
CA LEU A 156 -38.10 48.20 14.01
C LEU A 156 -36.95 47.22 13.67
N PRO A 157 -37.19 45.92 13.46
CA PRO A 157 -36.11 45.01 13.08
C PRO A 157 -35.44 45.47 11.77
N GLY A 158 -34.14 45.81 11.84
CA GLY A 158 -33.39 46.39 10.72
C GLY A 158 -33.43 47.93 10.66
N SER A 159 -34.02 48.63 11.63
CA SER A 159 -33.83 50.09 11.74
C SER A 159 -32.38 50.45 12.08
N GLU A 160 -31.64 49.56 12.75
CA GLU A 160 -30.19 49.76 12.96
C GLU A 160 -29.35 49.63 11.66
N ALA A 161 -29.93 49.12 10.56
CA ALA A 161 -29.30 49.09 9.23
C ALA A 161 -29.78 50.22 8.29
N LEU A 162 -30.68 51.09 8.77
CA LEU A 162 -31.18 52.28 8.07
C LEU A 162 -31.02 53.56 8.89
N ALA A 163 -30.55 53.46 10.14
CA ALA A 163 -29.96 54.56 10.85
C ALA A 163 -28.66 54.92 10.12
N GLU A 164 -28.60 56.13 9.57
CA GLU A 164 -27.31 56.79 9.39
C GLU A 164 -26.64 56.81 10.76
N VAL A 165 -25.38 56.36 10.83
CA VAL A 165 -24.63 56.26 12.09
C VAL A 165 -24.21 57.67 12.50
N TYR A 166 -25.18 58.37 13.08
CA TYR A 166 -25.02 59.70 13.65
C TYR A 166 -24.57 59.52 15.11
N GLU A 167 -23.28 59.25 15.26
CA GLU A 167 -22.60 59.32 16.55
C GLU A 167 -22.67 60.78 17.03
N ASP A 168 -23.32 61.03 18.17
CA ASP A 168 -23.34 62.37 18.77
C ASP A 168 -22.02 62.59 19.53
N GLU A 169 -21.19 63.48 19.00
CA GLU A 169 -19.92 63.92 19.62
C GLU A 169 -20.10 64.50 21.04
N ASN A 170 -21.35 64.77 21.46
CA ASN A 170 -21.71 65.28 22.79
C ASN A 170 -22.29 64.21 23.74
N ASP A 171 -22.43 62.95 23.30
CA ASP A 171 -22.86 61.87 24.20
C ASP A 171 -21.79 61.63 25.28
N PRO A 172 -22.12 61.62 26.58
CA PRO A 172 -21.16 61.28 27.64
C PRO A 172 -20.51 59.89 27.53
N ASN A 173 -21.01 59.05 26.62
CA ASN A 173 -20.50 57.72 26.27
C ASN A 173 -19.90 57.67 24.84
N TYR A 174 -19.69 58.82 24.18
CA TYR A 174 -18.92 58.92 22.94
C TYR A 174 -17.43 58.72 23.23
N ASP A 175 -16.88 57.59 22.75
CA ASP A 175 -15.45 57.32 22.82
C ASP A 175 -14.77 57.77 21.52
N SER A 176 -14.05 58.89 21.59
CA SER A 176 -13.31 59.46 20.47
C SER A 176 -12.13 58.61 19.99
N GLU A 177 -11.60 57.70 20.82
CA GLU A 177 -10.52 56.79 20.43
C GLU A 177 -11.06 55.56 19.68
N CYS A 178 -12.32 55.16 19.95
CA CYS A 178 -12.99 54.03 19.28
C CYS A 178 -13.78 54.42 18.03
N ASN A 179 -14.40 55.62 17.99
CA ASN A 179 -15.19 56.09 16.84
C ASN A 179 -14.35 56.82 15.77
N ASP A 180 -13.03 56.88 15.92
CA ASP A 180 -12.15 57.54 14.96
C ASP A 180 -12.20 56.79 13.61
N ARG A 181 -12.70 57.46 12.56
CA ARG A 181 -13.02 56.85 11.25
C ARG A 181 -11.80 56.39 10.44
N ASN A 182 -10.63 56.34 11.08
CA ASN A 182 -9.36 55.82 10.58
C ASN A 182 -9.13 54.33 10.97
N VAL A 183 -9.97 53.73 11.83
CA VAL A 183 -9.80 52.32 12.26
C VAL A 183 -10.29 51.35 11.17
N GLU A 184 -9.42 51.03 10.22
CA GLU A 184 -9.64 49.91 9.30
C GLU A 184 -9.43 48.56 10.02
N LEU A 185 -10.53 47.89 10.38
CA LEU A 185 -10.49 46.49 10.82
C LEU A 185 -10.14 45.57 9.62
N ARG A 186 -8.87 45.17 9.54
CA ARG A 186 -8.37 44.20 8.57
C ARG A 186 -8.26 42.81 9.20
N GLU A 187 -8.57 41.77 8.42
CA GLU A 187 -8.35 40.38 8.82
C GLU A 187 -6.85 40.09 8.85
N VAL A 188 -6.27 40.03 10.06
CA VAL A 188 -4.88 39.61 10.26
C VAL A 188 -4.83 38.09 10.24
N ILE A 189 -4.70 37.52 9.05
CA ILE A 189 -4.34 36.11 8.87
C ILE A 189 -2.93 35.95 9.44
N THR A 190 -2.80 35.25 10.57
CA THR A 190 -1.50 34.92 11.16
C THR A 190 -0.76 33.96 10.26
N GLU A 191 0.45 34.31 9.85
CA GLU A 191 1.33 33.43 9.09
C GLU A 191 1.69 32.20 9.94
N ILE A 192 1.36 31.01 9.46
CA ILE A 192 1.64 29.74 10.16
C ILE A 192 3.14 29.48 10.11
N THR A 193 3.76 29.24 11.26
CA THR A 193 5.19 28.88 11.33
C THR A 193 5.43 27.45 10.86
N ARG A 194 6.66 27.13 10.42
CA ARG A 194 7.04 25.75 10.02
C ARG A 194 6.72 24.74 11.12
N GLU A 195 6.94 25.08 12.39
CA GLU A 195 6.67 24.19 13.52
C GLU A 195 5.17 23.95 13.75
N GLU A 196 4.32 24.97 13.54
CA GLU A 196 2.87 24.82 13.63
C GLU A 196 2.34 24.02 12.45
N PHE A 197 2.87 24.25 11.24
CA PHE A 197 2.50 23.45 10.08
C PHE A 197 2.92 21.97 10.23
N PHE A 198 4.11 21.69 10.79
CA PHE A 198 4.51 20.31 11.15
C PHE A 198 3.47 19.65 12.07
N LYS A 199 3.10 20.32 13.18
CA LYS A 199 2.13 19.81 14.17
C LYS A 199 0.71 19.63 13.62
N LEU A 200 0.38 20.26 12.49
CA LEU A 200 -0.88 20.07 11.76
C LEU A 200 -0.77 18.96 10.70
N ALA A 201 0.38 18.83 10.03
CA ALA A 201 0.61 17.83 9.00
C ALA A 201 0.87 16.43 9.57
N GLU A 202 1.60 16.31 10.68
CA GLU A 202 1.93 15.04 11.36
C GLU A 202 0.72 14.10 11.54
N PRO A 203 -0.40 14.50 12.19
CA PRO A 203 -1.55 13.60 12.35
C PRO A 203 -2.20 13.18 11.03
N ILE A 204 -2.23 14.05 10.01
CA ILE A 204 -2.79 13.72 8.68
C ILE A 204 -1.94 12.64 8.00
N VAL A 205 -0.61 12.76 8.10
CA VAL A 205 0.34 11.80 7.52
C VAL A 205 0.32 10.47 8.29
N LEU A 206 0.14 10.50 9.61
CA LEU A 206 -0.02 9.31 10.44
C LEU A 206 -1.34 8.56 10.16
N GLU A 207 -2.45 9.27 9.97
CA GLU A 207 -3.71 8.64 9.53
C GLU A 207 -3.55 8.02 8.14
N TYR A 208 -2.90 8.73 7.20
CA TYR A 208 -2.58 8.21 5.87
C TYR A 208 -1.76 6.91 5.88
N TYR A 209 -0.81 6.73 6.81
CA TYR A 209 -0.06 5.47 6.92
C TYR A 209 -0.94 4.25 7.30
N GLU A 210 -2.10 4.46 7.91
CA GLU A 210 -3.05 3.38 8.27
C GLU A 210 -4.05 3.09 7.13
N HIS A 211 -4.51 4.09 6.37
CA HIS A 211 -5.53 3.90 5.33
C HIS A 211 -5.04 3.96 3.87
N GLY A 212 -3.90 4.60 3.60
CA GLY A 212 -3.30 4.68 2.26
C GLY A 212 -4.13 5.42 1.21
N ASP A 213 -4.88 6.47 1.60
CA ASP A 213 -5.65 7.31 0.66
C ASP A 213 -5.00 8.70 0.52
N PRO A 214 -4.25 8.97 -0.57
CA PRO A 214 -3.60 10.27 -0.78
C PRO A 214 -4.60 11.37 -1.20
N HIS A 215 -5.84 11.01 -1.59
CA HIS A 215 -6.86 11.99 -1.93
C HIS A 215 -7.37 12.73 -0.69
N GLU A 216 -7.48 12.01 0.43
CA GLU A 216 -7.87 12.55 1.74
C GLU A 216 -6.79 13.54 2.23
N VAL A 217 -5.52 13.14 2.29
CA VAL A 217 -4.40 14.00 2.69
C VAL A 217 -4.40 15.30 1.89
N ALA A 218 -4.62 15.21 0.58
CA ALA A 218 -4.64 16.38 -0.29
C ALA A 218 -5.82 17.32 -0.02
N LEU A 219 -6.98 16.83 0.43
CA LEU A 219 -8.10 17.68 0.91
C LEU A 219 -7.76 18.33 2.25
N SER A 220 -7.22 17.56 3.18
CA SER A 220 -6.82 18.04 4.51
C SER A 220 -5.68 19.07 4.43
N PHE A 221 -4.78 18.92 3.46
CA PHE A 221 -3.77 19.92 3.10
C PHE A 221 -4.35 21.15 2.39
N ASP A 222 -5.36 21.00 1.52
CA ASP A 222 -6.08 22.14 0.91
C ASP A 222 -6.77 23.03 1.98
N GLU A 223 -7.11 22.49 3.17
CA GLU A 223 -7.69 23.27 4.29
C GLU A 223 -6.64 24.00 5.17
N ILE A 224 -5.41 23.46 5.33
CA ILE A 224 -4.38 24.05 6.23
C ILE A 224 -3.25 24.82 5.55
N LEU A 225 -3.01 24.62 4.24
CA LEU A 225 -1.84 25.19 3.57
C LEU A 225 -1.99 26.67 3.19
N GLN A 226 -1.30 27.52 3.94
CA GLN A 226 -0.95 28.86 3.47
C GLN A 226 0.11 28.80 2.35
N ALA A 227 0.04 29.75 1.41
CA ALA A 227 0.92 29.78 0.22
C ALA A 227 2.43 29.61 0.49
N PRO A 228 3.07 30.25 1.49
CA PRO A 228 4.50 30.07 1.75
C PRO A 228 4.87 28.70 2.37
N MET A 229 3.90 27.91 2.85
CA MET A 229 4.19 26.59 3.45
C MET A 229 4.33 25.47 2.41
N ARG A 230 3.99 25.70 1.13
CA ARG A 230 4.05 24.66 0.08
C ARG A 230 5.46 24.09 -0.13
N GLU A 231 6.49 24.94 -0.04
CA GLU A 231 7.90 24.53 -0.11
C GLU A 231 8.39 23.71 1.09
N HIS A 232 7.64 23.71 2.20
CA HIS A 232 7.93 22.93 3.40
C HIS A 232 7.21 21.57 3.41
N VAL A 233 6.26 21.31 2.50
CA VAL A 233 5.52 20.03 2.45
C VAL A 233 6.46 18.85 2.23
N THR A 234 7.35 18.92 1.23
CA THR A 234 8.26 17.81 0.92
C THR A 234 9.29 17.56 2.03
N SER A 235 9.77 18.61 2.72
CA SER A 235 10.67 18.43 3.86
C SER A 235 9.96 17.79 5.04
N ILE A 236 8.77 18.27 5.41
CA ILE A 236 7.99 17.72 6.53
C ILE A 236 7.55 16.27 6.27
N LEU A 237 7.09 15.94 5.06
CA LEU A 237 6.73 14.57 4.69
C LEU A 237 7.91 13.60 4.82
N VAL A 238 9.10 13.98 4.37
CA VAL A 238 10.31 13.14 4.46
C VAL A 238 10.84 13.07 5.91
N GLU A 239 10.78 14.16 6.67
CA GLU A 239 11.16 14.17 8.09
C GLU A 239 10.29 13.19 8.90
N ILE A 240 8.97 13.24 8.74
CA ILE A 240 8.05 12.25 9.36
C ILE A 240 8.39 10.82 8.89
N ALA A 241 8.69 10.62 7.60
CA ALA A 241 8.96 9.28 7.07
C ALA A 241 10.33 8.69 7.48
N MET A 242 11.30 9.51 7.91
CA MET A 242 12.58 9.01 8.43
C MET A 242 12.38 8.24 9.75
N ASP A 243 11.52 8.73 10.64
CA ASP A 243 11.19 8.11 11.95
C ASP A 243 10.35 6.82 11.84
N HIS A 244 9.85 6.51 10.65
CA HIS A 244 9.04 5.31 10.38
C HIS A 244 9.78 4.26 9.55
N LYS A 245 9.11 3.14 9.25
CA LYS A 245 9.71 1.99 8.55
C LYS A 245 9.67 2.19 7.03
N ASP A 246 10.32 1.30 6.30
CA ASP A 246 10.41 1.38 4.84
C ASP A 246 9.04 1.29 4.15
N SER A 247 8.05 0.61 4.73
CA SER A 247 6.67 0.64 4.20
C SER A 247 6.04 2.03 4.26
N GLN A 248 6.29 2.83 5.30
CA GLN A 248 5.84 4.24 5.37
C GLN A 248 6.64 5.11 4.40
N ARG A 249 7.93 4.82 4.17
CA ARG A 249 8.77 5.57 3.23
C ARG A 249 8.34 5.38 1.76
N GLU A 250 7.92 4.18 1.37
CA GLU A 250 7.23 3.94 0.09
C GLU A 250 5.93 4.73 -0.01
N MET A 251 5.08 4.68 1.03
CA MET A 251 3.84 5.45 1.06
C MET A 251 4.08 6.97 0.94
N THR A 252 5.18 7.47 1.50
CA THR A 252 5.57 8.89 1.40
C THR A 252 6.11 9.25 0.01
N SER A 253 6.86 8.37 -0.65
CA SER A 253 7.23 8.53 -2.06
C SER A 253 5.98 8.65 -2.94
N VAL A 254 5.02 7.73 -2.80
CA VAL A 254 3.74 7.76 -3.52
C VAL A 254 2.96 9.05 -3.20
N LEU A 255 2.88 9.45 -1.93
CA LEU A 255 2.17 10.67 -1.52
C LEU A 255 2.78 11.95 -2.12
N ILE A 256 4.11 12.05 -2.22
CA ILE A 256 4.77 13.20 -2.88
C ILE A 256 4.37 13.28 -4.36
N SER A 257 4.19 12.13 -5.02
CA SER A 257 3.72 12.03 -6.41
C SER A 257 2.24 12.39 -6.55
N ASP A 258 1.35 11.85 -5.71
CA ASP A 258 -0.09 12.16 -5.77
C ASP A 258 -0.44 13.61 -5.34
N LEU A 259 0.43 14.26 -4.56
CA LEU A 259 0.32 15.69 -4.23
C LEU A 259 0.88 16.61 -5.33
N TYR A 260 1.74 16.11 -6.21
CA TYR A 260 2.37 16.89 -7.28
C TYR A 260 1.33 17.34 -8.32
N GLY A 261 1.36 18.62 -8.68
CA GLY A 261 0.40 19.23 -9.60
C GLY A 261 -0.97 19.53 -9.01
N ARG A 262 -1.34 18.92 -7.87
CA ARG A 262 -2.55 19.25 -7.10
C ARG A 262 -2.25 20.29 -6.01
N VAL A 263 -1.37 19.95 -5.07
CA VAL A 263 -1.08 20.75 -3.87
C VAL A 263 0.28 21.44 -3.97
N ILE A 264 1.29 20.73 -4.47
CA ILE A 264 2.69 21.20 -4.59
C ILE A 264 3.17 21.18 -6.04
N THR A 265 4.10 22.06 -6.40
CA THR A 265 4.77 22.06 -7.70
C THR A 265 6.17 21.48 -7.60
N GLY A 266 6.75 21.05 -8.73
CA GLY A 266 8.12 20.53 -8.76
C GLY A 266 9.17 21.53 -8.23
N LYS A 267 8.90 22.84 -8.26
CA LYS A 267 9.75 23.85 -7.62
C LYS A 267 9.68 23.83 -6.10
N ASP A 268 8.52 23.50 -5.55
CA ASP A 268 8.31 23.38 -4.11
C ASP A 268 8.96 22.08 -3.60
N ILE A 269 8.91 21.01 -4.42
CA ILE A 269 9.63 19.74 -4.20
C ILE A 269 11.15 19.95 -4.29
N GLU A 270 11.67 20.63 -5.33
CA GLU A 270 13.10 21.01 -5.42
C GLU A 270 13.53 21.82 -4.17
N LYS A 271 12.71 22.75 -3.68
CA LYS A 271 13.00 23.52 -2.45
C LYS A 271 13.02 22.64 -1.19
N GLY A 272 12.01 21.79 -0.99
CA GLY A 272 11.95 20.90 0.17
C GLY A 272 13.15 19.95 0.23
N PHE A 273 13.59 19.40 -0.91
CA PHE A 273 14.83 18.63 -0.97
C PHE A 273 16.09 19.47 -0.68
N ASN A 274 16.16 20.74 -1.12
CA ASN A 274 17.26 21.63 -0.71
C ASN A 274 17.26 21.93 0.80
N MET A 275 16.09 22.07 1.43
CA MET A 275 15.98 22.21 2.90
C MET A 275 16.50 20.95 3.60
N LEU A 276 16.09 19.75 3.16
CA LEU A 276 16.56 18.48 3.71
C LEU A 276 18.08 18.30 3.53
N LEU A 277 18.63 18.63 2.35
CA LEU A 277 20.07 18.57 2.09
C LEU A 277 20.88 19.53 2.99
N ALA A 278 20.31 20.68 3.36
CA ALA A 278 20.91 21.59 4.32
C ALA A 278 20.76 21.10 5.78
N ASN A 279 19.64 20.46 6.11
CA ASN A 279 19.31 19.95 7.46
C ASN A 279 19.95 18.57 7.77
N LEU A 280 20.51 17.89 6.76
CA LEU A 280 21.12 16.55 6.89
C LEU A 280 22.12 16.38 8.06
N PRO A 281 22.99 17.35 8.42
CA PRO A 281 23.90 17.21 9.56
C PRO A 281 23.16 17.01 10.88
N ASP A 282 21.97 17.60 11.05
CA ASP A 282 21.14 17.46 12.23
C ASP A 282 20.27 16.18 12.13
N LEU A 283 19.69 15.89 10.96
CA LEU A 283 18.91 14.66 10.72
C LEU A 283 19.73 13.36 10.94
N VAL A 284 21.05 13.41 10.74
CA VAL A 284 21.99 12.30 11.00
C VAL A 284 22.15 12.00 12.49
N LEU A 285 21.83 12.94 13.39
CA LEU A 285 21.93 12.74 14.85
C LEU A 285 20.86 11.75 15.35
N ASP A 286 19.64 11.85 14.81
CA ASP A 286 18.52 10.98 15.15
C ASP A 286 18.45 9.76 14.22
N THR A 287 18.64 9.96 12.91
CA THR A 287 18.61 8.89 11.89
C THR A 287 19.95 8.80 11.14
N PRO A 288 20.90 7.92 11.55
CA PRO A 288 22.25 7.88 10.99
C PRO A 288 22.32 7.46 9.50
N GLU A 289 21.26 6.82 8.98
CA GLU A 289 21.12 6.45 7.57
C GLU A 289 20.37 7.50 6.73
N ALA A 290 20.02 8.67 7.29
CA ALA A 290 19.30 9.76 6.61
C ALA A 290 19.89 10.17 5.24
N PRO A 291 21.22 10.19 5.00
CA PRO A 291 21.78 10.47 3.68
C PRO A 291 21.39 9.43 2.62
N ILE A 292 21.28 8.16 3.02
CA ILE A 292 20.88 7.06 2.14
C ILE A 292 19.38 7.14 1.86
N MET A 293 18.56 7.40 2.89
CA MET A 293 17.11 7.60 2.76
C MET A 293 16.77 8.81 1.90
N LEU A 294 17.43 9.95 2.09
CA LEU A 294 17.21 11.14 1.27
C LEU A 294 17.61 10.88 -0.19
N GLY A 295 18.70 10.14 -0.42
CA GLY A 295 19.09 9.68 -1.75
C GLY A 295 18.05 8.76 -2.41
N ASN A 296 17.39 7.89 -1.64
CA ASN A 296 16.26 7.09 -2.12
C ASN A 296 15.06 7.98 -2.50
N PHE A 297 14.63 8.89 -1.61
CA PHE A 297 13.51 9.80 -1.87
C PHE A 297 13.74 10.68 -3.11
N MET A 298 14.94 11.25 -3.26
CA MET A 298 15.27 12.05 -4.44
C MET A 298 15.30 11.22 -5.74
N ALA A 299 15.77 9.97 -5.70
CA ALA A 299 15.74 9.09 -6.87
C ALA A 299 14.30 8.74 -7.29
N ARG A 300 13.43 8.44 -6.32
CA ARG A 300 12.03 8.11 -6.60
C ARG A 300 11.25 9.34 -7.10
N ALA A 301 11.44 10.52 -6.51
CA ALA A 301 10.86 11.76 -7.02
C ALA A 301 11.36 12.18 -8.42
N VAL A 302 12.51 11.65 -8.88
CA VAL A 302 12.95 11.77 -10.29
C VAL A 302 12.28 10.72 -11.18
N ALA A 303 12.08 9.49 -10.69
CA ALA A 303 11.39 8.42 -11.41
C ALA A 303 9.89 8.74 -11.64
N ASP A 304 9.25 9.34 -10.64
CA ASP A 304 7.84 9.74 -10.64
C ASP A 304 7.59 11.08 -11.39
N ASP A 305 8.52 11.54 -12.22
CA ASP A 305 8.48 12.81 -13.00
C ASP A 305 8.20 14.10 -12.18
N CYS A 306 8.34 14.05 -10.85
CA CYS A 306 8.07 15.16 -9.94
C CYS A 306 9.18 16.23 -9.96
N ILE A 307 10.44 15.80 -10.12
CA ILE A 307 11.61 16.67 -10.30
C ILE A 307 12.51 16.17 -11.44
N PRO A 308 13.14 17.06 -12.21
CA PRO A 308 13.98 16.68 -13.36
C PRO A 308 15.32 16.06 -12.92
N PRO A 309 15.86 15.04 -13.62
CA PRO A 309 17.13 14.36 -13.25
C PRO A 309 18.34 15.28 -13.00
N LYS A 310 18.38 16.44 -13.67
CA LYS A 310 19.38 17.52 -13.45
C LYS A 310 19.46 18.00 -11.99
N PHE A 311 18.46 17.71 -11.16
CA PHE A 311 18.45 18.06 -9.75
C PHE A 311 19.56 17.31 -9.01
N VAL A 312 19.64 15.98 -9.17
CA VAL A 312 20.62 15.11 -8.50
C VAL A 312 21.89 14.88 -9.32
N ALA A 313 21.80 14.90 -10.65
CA ALA A 313 22.92 14.71 -11.56
C ALA A 313 23.85 15.93 -11.60
N LYS A 314 24.59 16.14 -10.51
CA LYS A 314 25.60 17.19 -10.34
C LYS A 314 26.99 16.67 -10.70
N SER A 315 27.79 17.50 -11.37
CA SER A 315 29.21 17.18 -11.55
C SER A 315 29.96 17.20 -10.21
N GLY A 316 31.06 16.45 -10.11
CA GLY A 316 31.93 16.46 -8.93
C GLY A 316 32.60 17.82 -8.65
N GLU A 317 32.57 18.74 -9.63
CA GLU A 317 32.99 20.13 -9.45
C GLU A 317 31.83 20.98 -8.92
N GLU A 318 30.60 20.82 -9.45
CA GLU A 318 29.39 21.46 -8.91
C GLU A 318 29.16 21.13 -7.43
N LEU A 319 29.26 19.85 -7.04
CA LEU A 319 29.09 19.41 -5.65
C LEU A 319 30.06 20.15 -4.70
N ARG A 320 31.29 20.36 -5.13
CA ARG A 320 32.31 21.13 -4.39
C ARG A 320 32.04 22.63 -4.40
N HIS A 321 31.59 23.18 -5.53
CA HIS A 321 31.26 24.60 -5.67
C HIS A 321 30.00 25.01 -4.89
N LEU A 322 29.07 24.08 -4.65
CA LEU A 322 27.89 24.29 -3.80
C LEU A 322 28.23 24.34 -2.30
N GLY A 323 29.44 23.94 -1.88
CA GLY A 323 29.87 24.00 -0.48
C GLY A 323 29.09 23.07 0.46
N LEU A 324 28.49 22.01 -0.08
CA LEU A 324 27.64 21.07 0.65
C LEU A 324 28.46 20.22 1.64
N GLY A 325 27.81 19.82 2.74
CA GLY A 325 28.38 18.87 3.69
C GLY A 325 28.50 17.45 3.11
N GLU A 326 29.38 16.64 3.70
CA GLU A 326 29.67 15.26 3.25
C GLU A 326 28.40 14.40 3.12
N HIS A 327 27.48 14.52 4.07
CA HIS A 327 26.17 13.85 4.04
C HIS A 327 25.31 14.24 2.83
N ALA A 328 25.30 15.51 2.43
CA ALA A 328 24.56 15.98 1.26
C ALA A 328 25.21 15.53 -0.05
N GLU A 329 26.56 15.51 -0.11
CA GLU A 329 27.28 14.90 -1.23
C GLU A 329 26.98 13.38 -1.34
N GLN A 330 26.93 12.67 -0.21
CA GLN A 330 26.56 11.26 -0.14
C GLN A 330 25.12 11.01 -0.63
N ALA A 331 24.15 11.83 -0.20
CA ALA A 331 22.75 11.71 -0.61
C ALA A 331 22.55 11.94 -2.12
N LEU A 332 23.18 12.97 -2.68
CA LEU A 332 23.12 13.26 -4.12
C LEU A 332 23.78 12.14 -4.94
N ARG A 333 24.96 11.65 -4.54
CA ARG A 333 25.62 10.50 -5.17
C ARG A 333 24.81 9.21 -5.08
N ARG A 334 24.06 9.00 -3.98
CA ARG A 334 23.14 7.85 -3.82
C ARG A 334 21.99 7.92 -4.81
N ALA A 335 21.37 9.09 -4.97
CA ALA A 335 20.27 9.29 -5.92
C ALA A 335 20.72 9.13 -7.38
N ASP A 336 21.82 9.79 -7.75
CA ASP A 336 22.43 9.69 -9.08
C ASP A 336 22.81 8.23 -9.43
N SER A 337 23.40 7.51 -8.47
CA SER A 337 23.73 6.09 -8.61
C SER A 337 22.51 5.18 -8.80
N LEU A 338 21.33 5.55 -8.30
CA LEU A 338 20.10 4.76 -8.50
C LEU A 338 19.58 4.93 -9.94
N ILE A 339 19.44 6.18 -10.40
CA ILE A 339 18.86 6.53 -11.70
C ILE A 339 19.66 5.96 -12.88
N TYR A 340 20.99 5.84 -12.75
CA TYR A 340 21.83 5.27 -13.81
C TYR A 340 22.03 3.75 -13.74
N LYS A 341 21.74 3.09 -12.61
CA LYS A 341 21.93 1.64 -12.45
C LYS A 341 20.67 0.83 -12.69
N HIS A 342 19.51 1.37 -12.32
CA HIS A 342 18.24 0.69 -12.47
C HIS A 342 17.54 1.16 -13.75
N VAL A 343 17.01 0.21 -14.52
CA VAL A 343 15.93 0.53 -15.47
C VAL A 343 14.80 1.12 -14.64
N TRP A 344 14.22 2.25 -15.08
CA TRP A 344 13.46 3.16 -14.21
C TRP A 344 12.31 2.47 -13.45
N ALA A 345 11.71 1.43 -14.04
CA ALA A 345 10.68 0.58 -13.43
C ALA A 345 11.07 -0.08 -12.08
N HIS A 346 12.35 -0.36 -11.83
CA HIS A 346 12.76 -1.02 -10.58
C HIS A 346 12.91 -0.04 -9.39
N LEU A 347 12.65 1.26 -9.58
CA LEU A 347 12.70 2.24 -8.48
C LEU A 347 11.49 2.16 -7.52
N ASP A 348 10.45 1.42 -7.88
CA ASP A 348 9.30 1.03 -7.03
C ASP A 348 9.68 0.10 -5.86
N ASN A 349 10.86 -0.53 -5.94
CA ASN A 349 11.38 -1.47 -4.95
C ASN A 349 12.53 -0.90 -4.10
N VAL A 350 12.81 0.42 -4.18
CA VAL A 350 13.94 1.05 -3.45
C VAL A 350 13.80 0.97 -1.92
N TRP A 351 12.56 0.94 -1.43
CA TRP A 351 12.22 0.69 -0.02
C TRP A 351 11.89 -0.79 0.27
N GLY A 352 12.04 -1.67 -0.73
CA GLY A 352 11.70 -3.08 -0.63
C GLY A 352 10.22 -3.41 -0.83
N MET A 353 9.91 -4.70 -0.73
CA MET A 353 8.60 -5.28 -1.09
C MET A 353 7.74 -5.67 0.13
N GLY A 354 8.10 -5.17 1.32
CA GLY A 354 7.38 -5.39 2.58
C GLY A 354 6.22 -4.41 2.81
N GLY A 355 5.57 -4.54 3.96
CA GLY A 355 4.50 -3.66 4.44
C GLY A 355 3.10 -4.27 4.34
N PRO A 356 2.18 -3.92 5.27
CA PRO A 356 0.86 -4.54 5.39
C PRO A 356 -0.09 -4.26 4.22
N LEU A 357 0.16 -3.19 3.45
CA LEU A 357 -0.64 -2.80 2.29
C LEU A 357 -0.24 -3.53 0.99
N ARG A 358 0.92 -4.19 0.93
CA ARG A 358 1.34 -4.93 -0.27
C ARG A 358 0.43 -6.16 -0.49
N PRO A 359 0.16 -6.58 -1.74
CA PRO A 359 -0.68 -7.75 -2.01
C PRO A 359 -0.10 -9.02 -1.37
N VAL A 360 -0.95 -9.81 -0.70
CA VAL A 360 -0.51 -11.03 0.01
C VAL A 360 0.15 -12.07 -0.91
N LYS A 361 -0.15 -12.08 -2.23
CA LYS A 361 0.63 -12.84 -3.22
C LYS A 361 2.13 -12.48 -3.16
N THR A 362 2.43 -11.18 -3.24
CA THR A 362 3.79 -10.62 -3.24
C THR A 362 4.52 -10.96 -1.95
N ILE A 363 3.85 -10.81 -0.81
CA ILE A 363 4.42 -11.16 0.51
C ILE A 363 4.74 -12.65 0.61
N THR A 364 3.85 -13.52 0.12
CA THR A 364 4.07 -14.98 0.11
C THR A 364 5.23 -15.35 -0.82
N MET A 365 5.32 -14.72 -2.00
CA MET A 365 6.43 -14.90 -2.94
C MET A 365 7.78 -14.46 -2.33
N GLN A 366 7.81 -13.35 -1.59
CA GLN A 366 9.02 -12.92 -0.86
C GLN A 366 9.40 -13.89 0.25
N MET A 367 8.43 -14.51 0.94
CA MET A 367 8.69 -15.59 1.90
C MET A 367 9.25 -16.85 1.21
N GLU A 368 8.76 -17.23 0.02
CA GLU A 368 9.37 -18.30 -0.77
C GLU A 368 10.82 -17.98 -1.17
N LEU A 369 11.09 -16.75 -1.63
CA LEU A 369 12.42 -16.32 -2.08
C LEU A 369 13.43 -16.35 -0.92
N LEU A 370 13.05 -15.79 0.24
CA LEU A 370 13.81 -15.86 1.49
C LEU A 370 14.18 -17.32 1.86
N LEU A 371 13.21 -18.23 1.78
CA LEU A 371 13.44 -19.66 2.08
C LEU A 371 14.36 -20.32 1.04
N LYS A 372 14.22 -20.01 -0.25
CA LYS A 372 15.09 -20.51 -1.34
C LYS A 372 16.52 -19.99 -1.20
N GLU A 373 16.69 -18.71 -0.88
CA GLU A 373 17.99 -18.10 -0.61
C GLU A 373 18.65 -18.73 0.62
N TYR A 374 17.93 -18.84 1.75
CA TYR A 374 18.44 -19.47 2.97
C TYR A 374 18.90 -20.92 2.73
N LEU A 375 18.16 -21.72 1.95
CA LEU A 375 18.58 -23.10 1.64
C LEU A 375 19.95 -23.16 0.92
N SER A 376 20.25 -22.15 0.11
CA SER A 376 21.48 -22.02 -0.68
C SER A 376 22.63 -21.37 0.09
N SER A 377 22.37 -20.30 0.86
CA SER A 377 23.39 -19.53 1.60
C SER A 377 23.68 -20.08 2.99
N ARG A 378 22.66 -20.66 3.63
CA ARG A 378 22.60 -20.98 5.08
C ARG A 378 22.78 -19.78 6.01
N ASP A 379 22.64 -18.56 5.50
CA ASP A 379 22.72 -17.35 6.32
C ASP A 379 21.42 -17.12 7.10
N VAL A 380 21.44 -17.50 8.38
CA VAL A 380 20.35 -17.26 9.33
C VAL A 380 20.16 -15.77 9.62
N ALA A 381 21.23 -14.97 9.60
CA ALA A 381 21.15 -13.54 9.92
C ALA A 381 20.46 -12.76 8.80
N GLU A 382 20.78 -13.06 7.54
CA GLU A 382 20.09 -12.45 6.39
C GLU A 382 18.65 -12.95 6.28
N ALA A 383 18.38 -14.25 6.48
CA ALA A 383 17.01 -14.77 6.53
C ALA A 383 16.15 -14.07 7.62
N GLN A 384 16.73 -13.76 8.79
CA GLN A 384 16.06 -12.95 9.81
C GLN A 384 15.89 -11.48 9.40
N ARG A 385 16.86 -10.89 8.69
CA ARG A 385 16.80 -9.51 8.20
C ARG A 385 15.69 -9.34 7.15
N CYS A 386 15.65 -10.21 6.15
CA CYS A 386 14.60 -10.25 5.14
C CYS A 386 13.22 -10.43 5.78
N LEU A 387 13.07 -11.31 6.78
CA LEU A 387 11.78 -11.47 7.48
C LEU A 387 11.35 -10.19 8.22
N ARG A 388 12.27 -9.48 8.88
CA ARG A 388 11.96 -8.18 9.52
C ARG A 388 11.50 -7.15 8.49
N ALA A 389 12.17 -7.09 7.33
CA ALA A 389 11.88 -6.16 6.25
C ALA A 389 10.53 -6.41 5.54
N LEU A 390 9.87 -7.57 5.75
CA LEU A 390 8.49 -7.77 5.28
C LEU A 390 7.44 -7.07 6.15
N GLU A 391 7.79 -6.69 7.38
CA GLU A 391 6.96 -5.93 8.34
C GLU A 391 5.61 -6.56 8.74
N VAL A 392 5.40 -7.87 8.50
CA VAL A 392 4.11 -8.56 8.71
C VAL A 392 4.16 -9.64 9.81
N PRO A 393 4.41 -9.29 11.09
CA PRO A 393 4.58 -10.27 12.17
C PRO A 393 3.37 -11.20 12.37
N HIS A 394 2.16 -10.70 12.11
CA HIS A 394 0.93 -11.51 12.17
C HIS A 394 0.78 -12.50 11.01
N TYR A 395 1.55 -12.38 9.93
CA TYR A 395 1.57 -13.29 8.78
C TYR A 395 2.75 -14.27 8.79
N HIS A 396 3.61 -14.23 9.82
CA HIS A 396 4.77 -15.15 9.92
C HIS A 396 4.38 -16.64 9.97
N HIS A 397 3.12 -16.97 10.25
CA HIS A 397 2.56 -18.32 10.09
C HIS A 397 2.55 -18.83 8.63
N GLU A 398 2.76 -17.96 7.64
CA GLU A 398 2.93 -18.33 6.23
C GLU A 398 4.35 -18.82 5.95
N LEU A 399 5.38 -18.10 6.44
CA LEU A 399 6.78 -18.55 6.33
C LEU A 399 6.96 -19.95 6.93
N VAL A 400 6.35 -20.22 8.09
CA VAL A 400 6.40 -21.53 8.74
C VAL A 400 5.68 -22.60 7.91
N TYR A 401 4.52 -22.28 7.34
CA TYR A 401 3.77 -23.18 6.47
C TYR A 401 4.53 -23.52 5.19
N GLU A 402 5.06 -22.53 4.47
CA GLU A 402 5.81 -22.77 3.24
C GLU A 402 7.19 -23.41 3.52
N ALA A 403 7.83 -23.15 4.67
CA ALA A 403 9.04 -23.88 5.08
C ALA A 403 8.76 -25.38 5.30
N ILE A 404 7.60 -25.74 5.85
CA ILE A 404 7.17 -27.13 5.98
C ILE A 404 6.89 -27.72 4.59
N VAL A 405 6.10 -27.04 3.76
CA VAL A 405 5.80 -27.45 2.36
C VAL A 405 7.08 -27.73 1.57
N MET A 406 8.00 -26.76 1.51
CA MET A 406 9.26 -26.91 0.78
C MET A 406 10.11 -28.06 1.34
N THR A 407 10.06 -28.31 2.65
CA THR A 407 10.71 -29.48 3.26
C THR A 407 10.11 -30.79 2.75
N LEU A 408 8.78 -30.92 2.76
CA LEU A 408 8.07 -32.11 2.27
C LEU A 408 8.33 -32.35 0.78
N GLU A 409 8.29 -31.31 -0.05
CA GLU A 409 8.50 -31.37 -1.50
C GLU A 409 9.96 -31.71 -1.87
N SER A 410 10.95 -31.18 -1.13
CA SER A 410 12.39 -31.36 -1.41
C SER A 410 12.90 -32.80 -1.36
N LEU A 411 12.19 -33.70 -0.65
CA LEU A 411 12.61 -35.09 -0.39
C LEU A 411 14.02 -35.23 0.27
N SER A 412 14.58 -34.16 0.85
CA SER A 412 15.99 -34.10 1.27
C SER A 412 16.20 -33.87 2.77
N GLN A 413 17.01 -34.74 3.38
CA GLN A 413 17.48 -34.61 4.78
C GLN A 413 18.22 -33.29 5.02
N THR A 414 18.98 -32.79 4.05
CA THR A 414 19.75 -31.54 4.19
C THR A 414 18.85 -30.30 4.17
N THR A 415 17.64 -30.41 3.63
CA THR A 415 16.58 -29.39 3.68
C THR A 415 15.80 -29.48 4.99
N GLU A 416 15.48 -30.69 5.46
CA GLU A 416 14.90 -30.91 6.81
C GLU A 416 15.82 -30.35 7.92
N GLU A 417 17.13 -30.50 7.77
CA GLU A 417 18.11 -29.94 8.70
C GLU A 417 18.16 -28.42 8.63
N ALA A 418 18.11 -27.85 7.42
CA ALA A 418 18.04 -26.40 7.21
C ALA A 418 16.79 -25.78 7.86
N MET A 419 15.59 -26.27 7.51
CA MET A 419 14.36 -25.65 7.97
C MET A 419 14.13 -25.88 9.47
N CYS A 420 14.60 -27.00 10.02
CA CYS A 420 14.60 -27.20 11.47
C CYS A 420 15.54 -26.23 12.20
N GLU A 421 16.71 -25.90 11.62
CA GLU A 421 17.63 -24.92 12.17
C GLU A 421 17.06 -23.50 12.07
N LEU A 422 16.57 -23.09 10.89
CA LEU A 422 15.96 -21.77 10.68
C LEU A 422 14.76 -21.54 11.62
N LEU A 423 13.81 -22.47 11.67
CA LEU A 423 12.62 -22.33 12.52
C LEU A 423 12.99 -22.26 14.01
N LYS A 424 13.99 -23.03 14.46
CA LYS A 424 14.53 -22.90 15.82
C LYS A 424 15.12 -21.52 16.07
N GLN A 425 15.92 -20.98 15.15
CA GLN A 425 16.54 -19.66 15.31
C GLN A 425 15.51 -18.53 15.28
N LEU A 426 14.41 -18.69 14.53
CA LEU A 426 13.29 -17.75 14.49
C LEU A 426 12.42 -17.76 15.77
N ASP A 427 12.29 -18.92 16.42
CA ASP A 427 11.69 -19.06 17.75
C ASP A 427 12.59 -18.46 18.84
N LEU A 428 13.87 -18.84 18.88
CA LEU A 428 14.86 -18.35 19.85
C LEU A 428 15.06 -16.83 19.82
N THR A 429 14.89 -16.20 18.65
CA THR A 429 14.94 -14.73 18.49
C THR A 429 13.58 -14.04 18.65
N CYS A 430 12.52 -14.79 18.98
CA CYS A 430 11.13 -14.34 19.09
C CYS A 430 10.59 -13.65 17.82
N LEU A 431 11.20 -13.87 16.65
CA LEU A 431 10.76 -13.31 15.37
C LEU A 431 9.47 -13.98 14.88
N VAL A 432 9.36 -15.29 15.06
CA VAL A 432 8.10 -16.01 14.88
C VAL A 432 7.52 -16.22 16.27
N LEU A 433 6.43 -15.52 16.58
CA LEU A 433 5.73 -15.71 17.86
C LEU A 433 5.25 -17.17 17.99
N PRO A 434 5.28 -17.79 19.18
CA PRO A 434 4.90 -19.22 19.35
C PRO A 434 3.49 -19.56 18.82
N ALA A 435 2.53 -18.63 18.90
CA ALA A 435 1.20 -18.80 18.32
C ALA A 435 1.22 -18.84 16.77
N GLY A 436 2.10 -18.07 16.13
CA GLY A 436 2.33 -18.10 14.68
C GLY A 436 3.09 -19.34 14.22
N MET A 437 4.05 -19.81 15.03
CA MET A 437 4.73 -21.11 14.82
C MET A 437 3.70 -22.25 14.85
N GLU A 438 2.89 -22.32 15.91
CA GLU A 438 1.84 -23.32 16.05
C GLU A 438 0.80 -23.23 14.93
N GLN A 439 0.35 -22.03 14.55
CA GLN A 439 -0.56 -21.85 13.42
C GLN A 439 0.02 -22.34 12.09
N GLY A 440 1.31 -22.11 11.84
CA GLY A 440 1.99 -22.60 10.63
C GLY A 440 2.03 -24.13 10.54
N PHE A 441 2.42 -24.79 11.64
CA PHE A 441 2.40 -26.26 11.72
C PHE A 441 0.99 -26.85 11.58
N LEU A 442 0.00 -26.31 12.30
CA LEU A 442 -1.38 -26.82 12.24
C LEU A 442 -2.01 -26.66 10.85
N ARG A 443 -1.74 -25.55 10.14
CA ARG A 443 -2.16 -25.37 8.75
C ARG A 443 -1.56 -26.42 7.82
N ALA A 444 -0.26 -26.69 7.96
CA ALA A 444 0.39 -27.73 7.17
C ALA A 444 -0.21 -29.12 7.46
N PHE A 445 -0.61 -29.39 8.71
CA PHE A 445 -1.29 -30.62 9.11
C PHE A 445 -2.69 -30.77 8.51
N ASP A 446 -3.50 -29.71 8.51
CA ASP A 446 -4.83 -29.68 7.89
C ASP A 446 -4.75 -29.95 6.37
N ASP A 447 -3.79 -29.31 5.69
CA ASP A 447 -3.59 -29.45 4.24
C ASP A 447 -2.91 -30.78 3.82
N MET A 448 -2.46 -31.62 4.75
CA MET A 448 -1.77 -32.90 4.44
C MET A 448 -2.58 -33.84 3.53
N ALA A 449 -3.91 -33.74 3.53
CA ALA A 449 -4.75 -34.54 2.64
C ALA A 449 -4.55 -34.19 1.16
N ASP A 450 -4.30 -32.92 0.86
CA ASP A 450 -4.05 -32.41 -0.50
C ASP A 450 -2.56 -32.49 -0.85
N ILE A 451 -1.64 -32.13 0.07
CA ILE A 451 -0.17 -32.21 -0.14
C ILE A 451 0.27 -33.64 -0.53
N VAL A 452 -0.41 -34.67 -0.01
CA VAL A 452 -0.08 -36.09 -0.28
C VAL A 452 -0.57 -36.58 -1.65
N LEU A 453 -1.38 -35.80 -2.37
CA LEU A 453 -1.70 -36.05 -3.78
C LEU A 453 -0.47 -35.81 -4.66
N ASP A 454 0.28 -34.76 -4.34
CA ASP A 454 1.44 -34.29 -5.09
C ASP A 454 2.75 -34.92 -4.58
N VAL A 455 2.86 -35.13 -3.26
CA VAL A 455 4.02 -35.76 -2.59
C VAL A 455 3.58 -37.04 -1.84
N PRO A 456 3.58 -38.22 -2.49
CA PRO A 456 3.05 -39.47 -1.92
C PRO A 456 3.73 -39.97 -0.63
N LEU A 457 4.93 -39.44 -0.34
CA LEU A 457 5.74 -39.73 0.84
C LEU A 457 5.59 -38.70 1.98
N ALA A 458 4.86 -37.59 1.79
CA ALA A 458 4.90 -36.43 2.70
C ALA A 458 4.63 -36.81 4.17
N TYR A 459 3.67 -37.70 4.47
CA TYR A 459 3.42 -38.17 5.84
C TYR A 459 4.66 -38.76 6.54
N ILE A 460 5.58 -39.41 5.80
CA ILE A 460 6.81 -40.01 6.36
C ILE A 460 7.90 -38.95 6.57
N ILE A 461 7.90 -37.92 5.73
CA ILE A 461 8.82 -36.78 5.84
C ILE A 461 8.37 -35.87 6.99
N LEU A 462 7.06 -35.63 7.13
CA LEU A 462 6.45 -34.86 8.21
C LEU A 462 6.74 -35.47 9.58
N ASP A 463 6.51 -36.77 9.75
CA ASP A 463 6.76 -37.51 11.00
C ASP A 463 8.22 -37.33 11.47
N ARG A 464 9.17 -37.51 10.53
CA ARG A 464 10.61 -37.30 10.75
C ARG A 464 10.97 -35.83 11.01
N PHE A 465 10.39 -34.89 10.28
CA PHE A 465 10.66 -33.46 10.43
C PHE A 465 10.13 -32.92 11.76
N VAL A 466 8.93 -33.32 12.17
CA VAL A 466 8.35 -32.96 13.47
C VAL A 466 9.13 -33.62 14.61
N GLU A 467 9.58 -34.88 14.47
CA GLU A 467 10.48 -35.50 15.45
C GLU A 467 11.79 -34.70 15.59
N ARG A 468 12.38 -34.27 14.47
CA ARG A 468 13.60 -33.43 14.44
C ARG A 468 13.37 -32.07 15.12
N CYS A 469 12.25 -31.41 14.84
CA CYS A 469 11.87 -30.12 15.45
C CYS A 469 11.54 -30.26 16.95
N ASN A 470 10.92 -31.37 17.38
CA ASN A 470 10.69 -31.70 18.79
C ASN A 470 12.03 -31.89 19.53
N ARG A 471 12.95 -32.68 18.98
CA ARG A 471 14.33 -32.83 19.50
C ARG A 471 15.11 -31.50 19.52
N ALA A 472 14.77 -30.57 18.62
CA ALA A 472 15.34 -29.23 18.59
C ALA A 472 14.80 -28.30 19.70
N GLY A 473 13.64 -28.61 20.29
CA GLY A 473 13.14 -28.02 21.54
C GLY A 473 12.18 -26.84 21.42
N PHE A 474 11.65 -26.53 20.23
CA PHE A 474 10.82 -25.33 19.98
C PHE A 474 9.33 -25.62 19.65
N LEU A 475 8.90 -26.89 19.68
CA LEU A 475 7.50 -27.25 19.41
C LEU A 475 6.67 -27.31 20.70
N THR A 476 5.42 -26.85 20.64
CA THR A 476 4.45 -27.01 21.73
C THR A 476 3.90 -28.44 21.77
N ASP A 477 3.47 -28.90 22.95
CA ASP A 477 2.73 -30.16 23.11
C ASP A 477 1.52 -30.23 22.16
N LYS A 478 0.89 -29.10 21.85
CA LYS A 478 -0.27 -29.03 20.95
C LYS A 478 0.12 -29.28 19.50
N ILE A 479 1.31 -28.89 19.04
CA ILE A 479 1.82 -29.33 17.72
C ILE A 479 2.04 -30.85 17.75
N ILE A 480 2.79 -31.35 18.73
CA ILE A 480 3.20 -32.75 18.83
C ILE A 480 1.99 -33.71 18.91
N ASN A 481 0.95 -33.36 19.67
CA ASN A 481 -0.24 -34.19 19.83
C ASN A 481 -1.22 -34.15 18.63
N ASN A 482 -1.06 -33.22 17.68
CA ASN A 482 -1.94 -33.09 16.51
C ASN A 482 -1.28 -33.54 15.17
N VAL A 483 -0.09 -34.16 15.20
CA VAL A 483 0.58 -34.66 13.99
C VAL A 483 -0.32 -35.69 13.27
N PRO A 484 -0.71 -35.44 12.01
CA PRO A 484 -1.65 -36.30 11.32
C PRO A 484 -0.96 -37.57 10.83
N SER A 485 -1.25 -38.71 11.45
CA SER A 485 -0.79 -40.01 10.93
C SER A 485 -1.55 -40.40 9.66
N ARG A 486 -0.87 -41.02 8.68
CA ARG A 486 -1.53 -41.54 7.47
C ARG A 486 -2.48 -42.69 7.86
N GLY A 487 -3.75 -42.38 8.03
CA GLY A 487 -4.82 -43.32 8.38
C GLY A 487 -4.83 -44.53 7.44
N ARG A 488 -4.16 -45.60 7.85
CA ARG A 488 -3.91 -46.75 6.98
C ARG A 488 -5.21 -47.50 6.79
N LYS A 489 -5.85 -47.35 5.62
CA LYS A 489 -7.00 -48.15 5.15
C LYS A 489 -6.64 -49.63 4.95
N ARG A 490 -6.22 -50.30 6.03
CA ARG A 490 -6.50 -51.71 6.22
C ARG A 490 -7.98 -51.80 6.55
N PHE A 491 -8.80 -52.10 5.54
CA PHE A 491 -10.03 -52.83 5.83
C PHE A 491 -9.59 -54.13 6.50
N VAL A 492 -9.82 -54.26 7.80
CA VAL A 492 -9.57 -55.52 8.49
C VAL A 492 -10.65 -56.49 8.06
N SER A 493 -10.25 -57.64 7.54
CA SER A 493 -11.18 -58.69 7.14
C SER A 493 -11.84 -59.30 8.38
N GLU A 494 -13.03 -58.79 8.71
CA GLU A 494 -14.07 -59.39 9.57
C GLU A 494 -13.71 -59.71 11.04
N GLY A 495 -12.46 -59.52 11.48
CA GLY A 495 -11.98 -59.94 12.81
C GLY A 495 -11.71 -58.85 13.86
N ASP A 496 -11.83 -57.55 13.52
CA ASP A 496 -11.62 -56.42 14.44
C ASP A 496 -12.77 -55.42 14.26
N GLY A 497 -13.31 -54.89 15.38
CA GLY A 497 -14.61 -54.24 15.48
C GLY A 497 -14.69 -52.81 14.92
N GLY A 498 -13.98 -52.51 13.84
CA GLY A 498 -13.94 -51.19 13.20
C GLY A 498 -13.19 -50.10 13.99
N HIS A 499 -12.58 -50.43 15.13
CA HIS A 499 -11.81 -49.48 15.91
C HIS A 499 -10.50 -49.12 15.23
N VAL A 500 -10.30 -47.82 14.96
CA VAL A 500 -8.99 -47.28 14.59
C VAL A 500 -8.05 -47.48 15.79
N LYS A 501 -7.03 -48.31 15.62
CA LYS A 501 -6.05 -48.60 16.66
C LYS A 501 -5.28 -47.30 17.00
N PRO A 502 -5.28 -46.83 18.26
CA PRO A 502 -4.66 -45.56 18.61
C PRO A 502 -3.15 -45.60 18.36
N THR A 503 -2.62 -44.52 17.80
CA THR A 503 -1.18 -44.32 17.56
C THR A 503 -0.49 -43.86 18.84
N THR A 504 -0.47 -44.70 19.87
CA THR A 504 0.45 -44.53 21.00
C THR A 504 1.87 -44.76 20.50
N PHE A 505 2.56 -43.67 20.16
CA PHE A 505 4.00 -43.67 19.99
C PHE A 505 4.65 -44.08 21.32
N THR A 506 5.18 -45.29 21.38
CA THR A 506 6.19 -45.61 22.38
C THR A 506 7.44 -44.81 22.00
N MET A 507 7.67 -43.70 22.70
CA MET A 507 8.98 -43.04 22.72
C MET A 507 10.04 -44.13 22.94
N ARG A 508 11.06 -44.15 22.08
CA ARG A 508 12.28 -44.92 22.32
C ARG A 508 13.30 -43.95 22.92
N ASP A 509 13.92 -44.39 24.00
CA ASP A 509 15.06 -43.72 24.64
C ASP A 509 16.27 -43.63 23.69
#